data_AF-A0A8T4A2A8-F1
#
_entry.id   AF-A0A8T4A2A8-F1
#
_cell.length_a   1.000
_cell.length_b   1.000
_cell.length_c   1.000
_cell.angle_alpha   90.00
_cell.angle_beta   90.00
_cell.angle_gamma   90.00
#
_symmetry.space_group_name_H-M   'P 1'
#
loop_
_entity.id
_entity.type
_entity.pdbx_description
1 polymer ?
#
loop_
_entity_poly.entity_id
_entity_poly.type
_entity_poly.pdbx_seq_one_letter_code
_entity_poly.pdbx_strand_id
1 'polypeptide(L)'
;MDFSKSLGKCGFCRKTFGKTEMPKHLAECEKGRAGGSKKRFFQLFVEGRRSPEYWMALAVPASCTLRDLDDYLRKTWLECCGHLSSFEINGKKFQSDDETAGEFGEKTIDVALSKVLSPGLTFFHEYDFGSTTELKLKVISDGAGIEGAAKPVLLARNLPPEISCESCGKKAASVCTACVYRGKGWCCKECSPKHKCGYEMALPVVNSPRAGICGYTGKPR
;
A
#
# COMPACT_ATOMS: atom_id res chain seq x y z
N MET A 1 8.92 15.53 10.84
CA MET A 1 9.18 14.17 11.34
C MET A 1 10.15 13.50 10.40
N ASP A 2 11.16 12.82 10.92
CA ASP A 2 12.12 12.08 10.11
C ASP A 2 11.48 10.77 9.63
N PHE A 3 10.86 10.80 8.45
CA PHE A 3 10.18 9.66 7.85
C PHE A 3 11.13 8.50 7.49
N SER A 4 12.45 8.69 7.63
CA SER A 4 13.47 7.65 7.42
C SER A 4 13.46 6.55 8.48
N LYS A 5 12.75 6.74 9.60
CA LYS A 5 12.78 5.85 10.78
C LYS A 5 11.68 4.80 10.85
N SER A 6 10.88 4.61 9.80
CA SER A 6 9.87 3.54 9.83
C SER A 6 10.54 2.17 9.74
N LEU A 7 10.31 1.35 10.77
CA LEU A 7 10.75 -0.04 10.85
C LEU A 7 9.69 -0.95 10.20
N GLY A 8 10.12 -2.08 9.66
CA GLY A 8 9.20 -3.09 9.13
C GLY A 8 9.68 -4.50 9.36
N LYS A 9 8.73 -5.44 9.38
CA LYS A 9 8.96 -6.85 9.68
C LYS A 9 9.11 -7.65 8.39
N CYS A 10 10.21 -8.40 8.28
CA CYS A 10 10.43 -9.34 7.18
C CYS A 10 9.50 -10.56 7.33
N GLY A 11 8.83 -10.95 6.24
CA GLY A 11 7.94 -12.10 6.16
C GLY A 11 8.68 -13.42 6.30
N PHE A 12 9.93 -13.50 5.82
CA PHE A 12 10.74 -14.72 5.82
C PHE A 12 11.40 -15.00 7.16
N CYS A 13 12.21 -14.08 7.68
CA CYS A 13 12.99 -14.31 8.91
C CYS A 13 12.37 -13.69 10.17
N ARG A 14 11.25 -12.94 10.03
CA ARG A 14 10.51 -12.29 11.12
C ARG A 14 11.28 -11.22 11.89
N LYS A 15 12.52 -10.90 11.52
CA LYS A 15 13.30 -9.78 12.05
C LYS A 15 12.80 -8.44 11.50
N THR A 16 13.18 -7.37 12.17
CA THR A 16 12.77 -5.99 11.85
C THR A 16 13.95 -5.20 11.29
N PHE A 17 13.71 -4.40 10.25
CA PHE A 17 14.72 -3.58 9.59
C PHE A 17 14.17 -2.19 9.27
N GLY A 18 15.05 -1.21 9.07
CA GLY A 18 14.66 0.09 8.55
C GLY A 18 14.15 0.00 7.11
N LYS A 19 13.27 0.93 6.73
CA LYS A 19 12.69 1.03 5.39
C LYS A 19 13.73 0.97 4.27
N THR A 20 14.82 1.72 4.41
CA THR A 20 15.90 1.83 3.41
C THR A 20 16.77 0.57 3.33
N GLU A 21 16.84 -0.21 4.41
CA GLU A 21 17.63 -1.43 4.52
C GLU A 21 16.86 -2.65 4.01
N MET A 22 15.52 -2.63 4.13
CA MET A 22 14.65 -3.77 3.82
C MET A 22 14.86 -4.35 2.40
N PRO A 23 15.00 -3.55 1.32
CA PRO A 23 15.24 -4.11 -0.02
C PRO A 23 16.53 -4.95 -0.09
N LYS A 24 17.63 -4.45 0.49
CA LYS A 24 18.91 -5.18 0.56
C LYS A 24 18.76 -6.45 1.39
N HIS A 25 18.10 -6.34 2.55
CA HIS A 25 17.83 -7.49 3.40
C HIS A 25 17.02 -8.57 2.67
N LEU A 26 15.94 -8.22 1.97
CA LEU A 26 15.09 -9.18 1.26
C LEU A 26 15.87 -9.93 0.17
N ALA A 27 16.72 -9.22 -0.59
CA ALA A 27 17.56 -9.82 -1.61
C ALA A 27 18.54 -10.88 -1.05
N GLU A 28 19.01 -10.72 0.18
CA GLU A 28 19.86 -11.72 0.85
C GLU A 28 19.01 -12.82 1.52
N CYS A 29 17.90 -12.44 2.15
CA CYS A 29 17.02 -13.36 2.87
C CYS A 29 16.38 -14.38 1.93
N GLU A 30 16.12 -14.01 0.68
CA GLU A 30 15.52 -14.89 -0.32
C GLU A 30 16.49 -15.91 -0.93
N LYS A 31 17.81 -15.64 -0.97
CA LYS A 31 18.82 -16.51 -1.64
C LYS A 31 18.88 -17.94 -1.10
N GLY A 32 18.42 -18.19 0.13
CA GLY A 32 18.32 -19.54 0.71
C GLY A 32 16.90 -20.11 0.76
N ARG A 33 15.93 -19.43 0.13
CA ARG A 33 14.48 -19.73 0.22
C ARG A 33 13.80 -19.79 -1.16
N ALA A 34 14.48 -19.36 -2.21
CA ALA A 34 14.02 -19.50 -3.59
C ALA A 34 14.08 -20.97 -4.02
N GLY A 35 12.96 -21.67 -3.93
CA GLY A 35 12.82 -23.02 -4.47
C GLY A 35 12.65 -22.97 -5.98
N GLY A 36 13.74 -23.19 -6.73
CA GLY A 36 13.81 -23.64 -8.14
C GLY A 36 12.86 -23.06 -9.20
N SER A 37 12.07 -22.03 -8.89
CA SER A 37 10.93 -21.61 -9.69
C SER A 37 11.41 -20.97 -10.98
N LYS A 38 11.02 -21.57 -12.12
CA LYS A 38 11.23 -20.98 -13.45
C LYS A 38 10.35 -19.75 -13.71
N LYS A 39 9.37 -19.46 -12.85
CA LYS A 39 8.51 -18.28 -13.00
C LYS A 39 9.28 -17.03 -12.59
N ARG A 40 9.23 -16.01 -13.46
CA ARG A 40 9.77 -14.67 -13.22
C ARG A 40 8.83 -13.89 -12.30
N PHE A 41 9.38 -13.25 -11.28
CA PHE A 41 8.66 -12.37 -10.36
C PHE A 41 9.28 -10.98 -10.37
N PHE A 42 8.46 -9.98 -10.09
CA PHE A 42 8.89 -8.64 -9.71
C PHE A 42 8.87 -8.49 -8.19
N GLN A 43 9.93 -7.94 -7.62
CA GLN A 43 9.88 -7.40 -6.27
C GLN A 43 9.49 -5.94 -6.34
N LEU A 44 8.33 -5.61 -5.78
CA LEU A 44 7.81 -4.26 -5.72
C LEU A 44 7.97 -3.70 -4.31
N PHE A 45 8.46 -2.48 -4.20
CA PHE A 45 8.41 -1.68 -2.98
C PHE A 45 7.30 -0.63 -3.13
N VAL A 46 6.31 -0.68 -2.25
CA VAL A 46 5.09 0.13 -2.30
C VAL A 46 5.06 1.02 -1.07
N GLU A 47 4.78 2.31 -1.25
CA GLU A 47 4.63 3.26 -0.16
C GLU A 47 3.50 4.26 -0.41
N GLY A 48 2.92 4.81 0.65
CA GLY A 48 2.05 5.97 0.53
C GLY A 48 2.83 7.15 -0.03
N ARG A 49 2.39 7.73 -1.16
CA ARG A 49 3.10 8.84 -1.82
C ARG A 49 3.17 10.07 -0.92
N ARG A 50 2.10 10.33 -0.17
CA ARG A 50 1.98 11.43 0.81
C ARG A 50 2.11 10.98 2.27
N SER A 51 2.27 9.68 2.50
CA SER A 51 2.40 9.07 3.84
C SER A 51 3.47 7.96 3.80
N PRO A 52 4.74 8.33 3.60
CA PRO A 52 5.84 7.40 3.32
C PRO A 52 6.20 6.50 4.51
N GLU A 53 5.68 6.77 5.71
CA GLU A 53 5.78 5.89 6.88
C GLU A 53 5.02 4.58 6.71
N TYR A 54 4.01 4.55 5.84
CA TYR A 54 3.32 3.33 5.41
C TYR A 54 4.03 2.78 4.19
N TRP A 55 4.53 1.55 4.29
CA TRP A 55 5.16 0.85 3.17
C TRP A 55 5.08 -0.67 3.29
N MET A 56 5.17 -1.35 2.15
CA MET A 56 5.31 -2.80 2.07
C MET A 56 6.20 -3.21 0.90
N ALA A 57 6.77 -4.41 0.99
CA ALA A 57 7.45 -5.07 -0.11
C ALA A 57 6.63 -6.28 -0.55
N LEU A 58 6.49 -6.47 -1.86
CA LEU A 58 5.71 -7.53 -2.48
C LEU A 58 6.56 -8.34 -3.45
N ALA A 59 6.31 -9.64 -3.55
CA ALA A 59 6.72 -10.46 -4.69
C ALA A 59 5.49 -10.69 -5.57
N VAL A 60 5.59 -10.40 -6.85
CA VAL A 60 4.45 -10.51 -7.78
C VAL A 60 4.87 -11.30 -9.03
N PRO A 61 4.16 -12.38 -9.41
CA PRO A 61 4.44 -13.06 -10.67
C PRO A 61 4.39 -12.08 -11.84
N ALA A 62 5.39 -12.11 -12.73
CA ALA A 62 5.44 -11.21 -13.89
C ALA A 62 4.31 -11.48 -14.91
N SER A 63 3.65 -12.64 -14.80
CA SER A 63 2.47 -13.02 -15.58
C SER A 63 1.15 -12.45 -15.04
N CYS A 64 1.10 -11.97 -13.79
CA CYS A 64 -0.07 -11.27 -13.25
C CYS A 64 -0.38 -10.01 -14.08
N THR A 65 -1.60 -9.51 -13.97
CA THR A 65 -2.01 -8.23 -14.58
C THR A 65 -1.86 -7.05 -13.61
N LEU A 66 -2.04 -5.82 -14.11
CA LEU A 66 -2.23 -4.67 -13.23
C LEU A 66 -3.50 -4.83 -12.37
N ARG A 67 -4.54 -5.51 -12.87
CA ARG A 67 -5.75 -5.85 -12.08
C ARG A 67 -5.43 -6.74 -10.89
N ASP A 68 -4.65 -7.81 -11.07
CA ASP A 68 -4.24 -8.67 -9.95
C ASP A 68 -3.48 -7.88 -8.86
N LEU A 69 -2.65 -6.91 -9.28
CA LEU A 69 -1.92 -6.03 -8.36
C LEU A 69 -2.88 -5.04 -7.68
N ASP A 70 -3.81 -4.43 -8.42
CA ASP A 70 -4.84 -3.53 -7.89
C ASP A 70 -5.69 -4.22 -6.82
N ASP A 71 -6.26 -5.38 -7.15
CA ASP A 71 -7.07 -6.18 -6.24
C ASP A 71 -6.32 -6.51 -4.95
N TYR A 72 -5.03 -6.85 -5.08
CA TYR A 72 -4.20 -7.13 -3.93
C TYR A 72 -3.95 -5.89 -3.06
N LEU A 73 -3.59 -4.75 -3.67
CA LEU A 73 -3.37 -3.49 -2.95
C LEU A 73 -4.65 -3.03 -2.24
N ARG A 74 -5.79 -3.09 -2.95
CA ARG A 74 -7.11 -2.75 -2.43
C ARG A 74 -7.48 -3.62 -1.25
N LYS A 75 -7.45 -4.94 -1.42
CA LYS A 75 -7.74 -5.90 -0.34
C LYS A 75 -6.82 -5.71 0.87
N THR A 76 -5.55 -5.37 0.65
CA THR A 76 -4.55 -5.28 1.72
C THR A 76 -4.57 -3.93 2.43
N TRP A 77 -4.94 -2.84 1.74
CA TRP A 77 -4.61 -1.49 2.18
C TRP A 77 -5.59 -0.37 1.85
N LEU A 78 -6.52 -0.53 0.89
CA LEU A 78 -7.26 0.63 0.35
C LEU A 78 -8.78 0.43 0.29
N GLU A 79 -9.27 -0.78 0.09
CA GLU A 79 -10.68 -1.00 -0.27
C GLU A 79 -11.64 -0.55 0.84
N CYS A 80 -12.62 0.29 0.49
CA CYS A 80 -13.68 0.71 1.39
C CYS A 80 -15.09 0.53 0.82
N CYS A 81 -15.33 0.91 -0.46
CA CYS A 81 -16.68 1.04 -1.03
C CYS A 81 -16.77 0.76 -2.56
N GLY A 82 -15.78 0.08 -3.15
CA GLY A 82 -15.78 -0.29 -4.57
C GLY A 82 -15.37 0.82 -5.54
N HIS A 83 -14.65 1.84 -5.09
CA HIS A 83 -14.24 2.95 -5.95
C HIS A 83 -13.28 2.52 -7.08
N LEU A 84 -13.19 3.39 -8.10
CA LEU A 84 -12.24 3.23 -9.20
C LEU A 84 -10.79 3.45 -8.76
N SER A 85 -9.89 2.87 -9.53
CA SER A 85 -8.45 3.04 -9.39
C SER A 85 -7.76 3.22 -10.74
N SER A 86 -6.51 3.68 -10.70
CA SER A 86 -5.67 3.73 -11.89
C SER A 86 -4.18 3.59 -11.56
N PHE A 87 -3.40 3.19 -12.56
CA PHE A 87 -1.95 3.26 -12.54
C PHE A 87 -1.46 4.30 -13.55
N GLU A 88 -0.40 5.02 -13.20
CA GLU A 88 0.36 5.86 -14.12
C GLU A 88 1.76 5.25 -14.31
N ILE A 89 2.05 4.77 -15.52
CA ILE A 89 3.30 4.08 -15.85
C ILE A 89 3.88 4.70 -17.13
N ASN A 90 5.07 5.30 -17.02
CA ASN A 90 5.75 5.98 -18.14
C ASN A 90 4.84 6.99 -18.87
N GLY A 91 4.10 7.81 -18.10
CA GLY A 91 3.17 8.81 -18.62
C GLY A 91 1.89 8.26 -19.26
N LYS A 92 1.65 6.94 -19.17
CA LYS A 92 0.42 6.29 -19.65
C LYS A 92 -0.47 5.92 -18.47
N LYS A 93 -1.75 6.25 -18.57
CA LYS A 93 -2.76 5.93 -17.56
C LYS A 93 -3.45 4.60 -17.90
N PHE A 94 -3.57 3.74 -16.89
CA PHE A 94 -4.28 2.46 -16.94
C PHE A 94 -5.40 2.50 -15.89
N GLN A 95 -6.66 2.41 -16.29
CA GLN A 95 -7.82 2.58 -15.40
C GLN A 95 -8.55 1.25 -15.13
N SER A 96 -9.22 1.17 -13.98
CA SER A 96 -10.05 0.03 -13.57
C SER A 96 -11.45 0.03 -14.17
N ASP A 97 -11.86 1.15 -14.76
CA ASP A 97 -13.14 1.27 -15.46
C ASP A 97 -13.03 0.63 -16.85
N ASP A 98 -13.74 -0.48 -17.04
CA ASP A 98 -13.71 -1.25 -18.28
C ASP A 98 -14.67 -0.68 -19.34
N GLU A 99 -15.66 0.13 -18.94
CA GLU A 99 -16.69 0.65 -19.85
C GLU A 99 -16.19 1.85 -20.67
N THR A 100 -15.35 2.69 -20.07
CA THR A 100 -14.80 3.90 -20.71
C THR A 100 -13.38 3.71 -21.25
N ALA A 101 -12.77 2.54 -21.01
CA ALA A 101 -11.42 2.24 -21.45
C ALA A 101 -11.31 2.25 -22.99
N GLY A 102 -10.64 3.27 -23.52
CA GLY A 102 -10.42 3.45 -24.96
C GLY A 102 -11.10 4.68 -25.55
N GLU A 103 -12.16 5.21 -24.91
CA GLU A 103 -12.87 6.40 -25.40
C GLU A 103 -12.00 7.67 -25.33
N PHE A 104 -11.10 7.74 -24.34
CA PHE A 104 -10.16 8.85 -24.15
C PHE A 104 -8.68 8.44 -24.34
N GLY A 105 -8.43 7.31 -25.00
CA GLY A 105 -7.08 6.76 -25.20
C GLY A 105 -6.47 6.07 -23.96
N GLU A 106 -7.29 5.88 -22.93
CA GLU A 106 -6.91 5.24 -21.67
C GLU A 106 -6.89 3.72 -21.81
N LYS A 107 -5.93 3.07 -21.14
CA LYS A 107 -5.78 1.61 -21.21
C LYS A 107 -6.47 0.96 -20.03
N THR A 108 -6.94 -0.27 -20.20
CA THR A 108 -7.46 -1.07 -19.08
C THR A 108 -6.30 -1.64 -18.24
N ILE A 109 -6.56 -1.95 -16.96
CA ILE A 109 -5.62 -2.64 -16.07
C ILE A 109 -5.49 -4.16 -16.36
N ASP A 110 -6.15 -4.69 -17.39
CA ASP A 110 -6.01 -6.08 -17.86
C ASP A 110 -4.78 -6.29 -18.75
N VAL A 111 -3.66 -5.67 -18.37
CA VAL A 111 -2.38 -5.84 -19.02
C VAL A 111 -1.41 -6.57 -18.09
N ALA A 112 -0.73 -7.59 -18.62
CA ALA A 112 0.29 -8.32 -17.87
C ALA A 112 1.42 -7.38 -17.41
N LEU A 113 1.85 -7.52 -16.16
CA LEU A 113 2.93 -6.73 -15.55
C LEU A 113 4.23 -6.81 -16.38
N SER A 114 4.56 -7.98 -16.90
CA SER A 114 5.73 -8.20 -17.78
C SER A 114 5.75 -7.32 -19.04
N LYS A 115 4.62 -6.79 -19.49
CA LYS A 115 4.54 -5.90 -20.66
C LYS A 115 4.77 -4.43 -20.32
N VAL A 116 4.63 -4.05 -19.05
CA VAL A 116 4.61 -2.64 -18.63
C VAL A 116 5.63 -2.31 -17.54
N LEU A 117 6.16 -3.31 -16.84
CA LEU A 117 7.14 -3.15 -15.77
C LEU A 117 8.54 -3.63 -16.18
N SER A 118 9.55 -2.93 -15.69
CA SER A 118 10.96 -3.29 -15.79
C SER A 118 11.69 -2.94 -14.50
N PRO A 119 12.80 -3.63 -14.15
CA PRO A 119 13.61 -3.29 -12.98
C PRO A 119 14.02 -1.81 -12.95
N GLY A 120 13.97 -1.20 -11.76
CA GLY A 120 14.28 0.21 -11.55
C GLY A 120 13.11 1.16 -11.82
N LEU A 121 12.07 0.72 -12.53
CA LEU A 121 10.91 1.54 -12.85
C LEU A 121 10.19 2.01 -11.58
N THR A 122 9.85 3.29 -11.54
CA THR A 122 8.96 3.89 -10.54
C THR A 122 7.66 4.32 -11.21
N PHE A 123 6.54 4.00 -10.61
CA PHE A 123 5.20 4.28 -11.14
C PHE A 123 4.22 4.55 -9.99
N PHE A 124 3.01 5.00 -10.32
CA PHE A 124 2.04 5.45 -9.34
C PHE A 124 0.73 4.67 -9.45
N HIS A 125 0.03 4.59 -8.32
CA HIS A 125 -1.32 4.04 -8.21
C HIS A 125 -2.20 5.02 -7.45
N GLU A 126 -3.42 5.19 -7.92
CA GLU A 126 -4.44 6.01 -7.28
C GLU A 126 -5.68 5.16 -7.04
N TYR A 127 -6.26 5.26 -5.84
CA TYR A 127 -7.55 4.66 -5.50
C TYR A 127 -8.50 5.71 -4.96
N ASP A 128 -9.74 5.67 -5.44
CA ASP A 128 -10.83 6.61 -5.16
C ASP A 128 -10.53 8.05 -5.59
N PHE A 129 -11.01 8.46 -6.77
CA PHE A 129 -10.74 9.80 -7.30
C PHE A 129 -11.41 10.96 -6.53
N GLY A 130 -12.37 10.67 -5.64
CA GLY A 130 -12.99 11.69 -4.78
C GLY A 130 -12.20 11.93 -3.50
N SER A 131 -11.66 10.87 -2.90
CA SER A 131 -10.79 10.94 -1.72
C SER A 131 -9.49 10.14 -1.92
N THR A 132 -8.69 10.62 -2.87
CA THR A 132 -7.55 9.88 -3.44
C THR A 132 -6.52 9.47 -2.41
N THR A 133 -6.26 8.16 -2.36
CA THR A 133 -5.05 7.61 -1.76
C THR A 133 -4.05 7.30 -2.87
N GLU A 134 -2.92 8.00 -2.86
CA GLU A 134 -1.85 7.83 -3.84
C GLU A 134 -0.74 6.93 -3.28
N LEU A 135 -0.35 5.92 -4.05
CA LEU A 135 0.79 5.06 -3.78
C LEU A 135 1.91 5.30 -4.80
N LYS A 136 3.15 5.21 -4.34
CA LYS A 136 4.34 5.11 -5.20
C LYS A 136 4.87 3.69 -5.15
N LEU A 137 5.09 3.11 -6.31
CA LEU A 137 5.61 1.76 -6.48
C LEU A 137 6.96 1.82 -7.20
N LYS A 138 7.92 1.02 -6.73
CA LYS A 138 9.22 0.85 -7.39
C LYS A 138 9.51 -0.63 -7.62
N VAL A 139 9.89 -0.98 -8.83
CA VAL A 139 10.42 -2.31 -9.16
C VAL A 139 11.87 -2.38 -8.67
N ILE A 140 12.11 -3.12 -7.60
CA ILE A 140 13.44 -3.24 -6.98
C ILE A 140 14.31 -4.23 -7.75
N SER A 141 13.71 -5.33 -8.18
CA SER A 141 14.38 -6.40 -8.91
C SER A 141 13.34 -7.23 -9.67
N ASP A 142 13.83 -8.02 -10.61
CA ASP A 142 13.11 -9.14 -11.18
C ASP A 142 13.98 -10.40 -11.12
N GLY A 143 13.36 -11.57 -10.96
CA GLY A 143 14.14 -12.80 -10.79
C GLY A 143 13.30 -14.04 -10.48
N ALA A 144 13.99 -15.09 -10.04
CA ALA A 144 13.34 -16.27 -9.47
C ALA A 144 12.58 -15.84 -8.22
N GLY A 145 11.30 -16.24 -8.13
CA GLY A 145 10.47 -15.84 -7.00
C GLY A 145 10.05 -16.99 -6.10
N ILE A 146 8.91 -16.79 -5.46
CA ILE A 146 8.39 -17.69 -4.44
C ILE A 146 7.76 -18.93 -5.11
N GLU A 147 8.27 -20.11 -4.76
CA GLU A 147 7.76 -21.38 -5.26
C GLU A 147 6.24 -21.51 -5.03
N GLY A 148 5.51 -21.95 -6.06
CA GLY A 148 4.06 -22.14 -5.99
C GLY A 148 3.20 -20.86 -5.99
N ALA A 149 3.79 -19.66 -5.88
CA ALA A 149 3.01 -18.43 -5.87
C ALA A 149 2.43 -18.10 -7.26
N ALA A 150 1.11 -17.95 -7.33
CA ALA A 150 0.37 -17.55 -8.53
C ALA A 150 -0.25 -16.15 -8.43
N LYS A 151 -0.16 -15.51 -7.26
CA LYS A 151 -0.71 -14.18 -6.95
C LYS A 151 0.34 -13.35 -6.20
N PRO A 152 0.17 -12.03 -6.06
CA PRO A 152 1.04 -11.21 -5.24
C PRO A 152 1.17 -11.74 -3.80
N VAL A 153 2.37 -11.63 -3.22
CA VAL A 153 2.69 -12.10 -1.87
C VAL A 153 3.37 -10.99 -1.07
N LEU A 154 2.96 -10.80 0.19
CA LEU A 154 3.60 -9.87 1.11
C LEU A 154 4.97 -10.40 1.56
N LEU A 155 6.05 -9.68 1.21
CA LEU A 155 7.41 -9.97 1.66
C LEU A 155 7.75 -9.26 2.96
N ALA A 156 7.33 -8.01 3.11
CA ALA A 156 7.56 -7.22 4.31
C ALA A 156 6.52 -6.09 4.41
N ARG A 157 6.29 -5.59 5.62
CA ARG A 157 5.44 -4.42 5.86
C ARG A 157 5.97 -3.62 7.04
N ASN A 158 5.81 -2.30 6.97
CA ASN A 158 6.11 -1.42 8.08
C ASN A 158 5.33 -1.85 9.33
N LEU A 159 5.94 -1.64 10.50
CA LEU A 159 5.21 -1.65 11.77
C LEU A 159 4.21 -0.48 11.76
N PRO A 160 3.02 -0.64 12.36
CA PRO A 160 2.06 0.45 12.48
C PRO A 160 2.75 1.70 13.05
N PRO A 161 2.65 2.87 12.39
CA PRO A 161 3.26 4.09 12.90
C PRO A 161 2.74 4.44 14.29
N GLU A 162 3.61 4.97 15.14
CA GLU A 162 3.20 5.49 16.44
C GLU A 162 2.57 6.87 16.26
N ILE A 163 1.25 6.91 16.36
CA ILE A 163 0.47 8.14 16.24
C ILE A 163 0.05 8.58 17.63
N SER A 164 0.29 9.85 17.95
CA SER A 164 -0.07 10.44 19.23
C SER A 164 -1.42 11.14 19.14
N CYS A 165 -2.17 11.13 20.23
CA CYS A 165 -3.39 11.89 20.41
C CYS A 165 -3.06 13.37 20.47
N GLU A 166 -3.73 14.18 19.65
CA GLU A 166 -3.48 15.61 19.59
C GLU A 166 -3.87 16.35 20.87
N SER A 167 -4.78 15.80 21.67
CA SER A 167 -5.24 16.45 22.90
C SER A 167 -4.37 16.17 24.13
N CYS A 168 -3.72 15.00 24.20
CA CYS A 168 -3.02 14.57 25.43
C CYS A 168 -1.67 13.88 25.20
N GLY A 169 -1.24 13.64 23.95
CA GLY A 169 0.02 12.99 23.63
C GLY A 169 0.07 11.46 23.81
N LYS A 170 -0.91 10.84 24.46
CA LYS A 170 -1.01 9.36 24.54
C LYS A 170 -1.19 8.74 23.16
N LYS A 171 -0.95 7.42 23.03
CA LYS A 171 -1.17 6.70 21.76
C LYS A 171 -2.61 6.87 21.24
N ALA A 172 -2.73 7.29 19.99
CA ALA A 172 -4.02 7.38 19.30
C ALA A 172 -4.61 5.99 19.05
N ALA A 173 -5.93 5.90 19.21
CA ALA A 173 -6.73 4.71 18.95
C ALA A 173 -7.76 4.96 17.85
N SER A 174 -8.13 6.22 17.61
CA SER A 174 -9.01 6.64 16.53
C SER A 174 -8.52 7.89 15.80
N VAL A 175 -9.13 8.16 14.65
CA VAL A 175 -9.01 9.38 13.88
C VAL A 175 -10.40 9.88 13.45
N CYS A 176 -10.62 11.18 13.56
CA CYS A 176 -11.86 11.82 13.12
C CYS A 176 -11.90 11.96 11.58
N THR A 177 -12.92 11.38 10.94
CA THR A 177 -13.12 11.39 9.48
C THR A 177 -13.32 12.77 8.88
N ALA A 178 -13.77 13.75 9.67
CA ALA A 178 -13.88 15.14 9.23
C ALA A 178 -12.55 15.90 9.36
N CYS A 179 -11.80 15.68 10.44
CA CYS A 179 -10.56 16.41 10.69
C CYS A 179 -9.34 15.87 9.93
N VAL A 180 -9.37 14.60 9.51
CA VAL A 180 -8.25 13.92 8.84
C VAL A 180 -7.80 14.64 7.56
N TYR A 181 -8.72 15.28 6.82
CA TYR A 181 -8.41 16.07 5.62
C TYR A 181 -7.53 17.30 5.89
N ARG A 182 -7.39 17.70 7.16
CA ARG A 182 -6.50 18.77 7.61
C ARG A 182 -5.25 18.22 8.33
N GLY A 183 -5.00 16.91 8.22
CA GLY A 183 -3.94 16.22 8.95
C GLY A 183 -4.17 16.17 10.46
N LYS A 184 -5.43 16.26 10.92
CA LYS A 184 -5.80 16.34 12.33
C LYS A 184 -6.81 15.27 12.75
N GLY A 185 -7.15 15.25 14.03
CA GLY A 185 -8.23 14.44 14.59
C GLY A 185 -7.78 13.13 15.22
N TRP A 186 -6.48 12.93 15.43
CA TRP A 186 -5.97 11.72 16.09
C TRP A 186 -6.27 11.75 17.60
N CYS A 187 -7.00 10.75 18.08
CA CYS A 187 -7.53 10.71 19.44
C CYS A 187 -7.20 9.38 20.13
N CYS A 188 -6.82 9.42 21.42
CA CYS A 188 -6.78 8.22 22.25
C CYS A 188 -8.21 7.82 22.68
N LYS A 189 -8.37 6.65 23.29
CA LYS A 189 -9.69 6.12 23.70
C LYS A 189 -10.43 7.05 24.67
N GLU A 190 -9.72 7.79 25.51
CA GLU A 190 -10.29 8.68 26.52
C GLU A 190 -10.65 10.07 25.95
N CYS A 191 -9.94 10.53 24.90
CA CYS A 191 -10.18 11.81 24.25
C CYS A 191 -11.21 11.71 23.12
N SER A 192 -11.32 10.57 22.44
CA SER A 192 -12.24 10.37 21.31
C SER A 192 -13.70 10.69 21.65
N PRO A 193 -14.28 10.30 22.81
CA PRO A 193 -15.66 10.63 23.16
C PRO A 193 -15.91 12.12 23.41
N LYS A 194 -14.85 12.89 23.68
CA LYS A 194 -14.90 14.33 23.95
C LYS A 194 -14.56 15.17 22.72
N HIS A 195 -14.28 14.51 21.59
CA HIS A 195 -13.90 15.20 20.36
C HIS A 195 -15.10 15.98 19.82
N LYS A 196 -14.88 17.25 19.42
CA LYS A 196 -15.94 18.19 19.04
C LYS A 196 -16.84 17.70 17.90
N CYS A 197 -16.29 16.93 16.97
CA CYS A 197 -17.04 16.37 15.83
C CYS A 197 -17.89 15.14 16.19
N GLY A 198 -17.93 14.72 17.45
CA GLY A 198 -18.67 13.54 17.89
C GLY A 198 -17.88 12.24 17.76
N TYR A 199 -18.29 11.22 18.50
CA TYR A 199 -17.64 9.91 18.54
C TYR A 199 -17.96 9.06 17.30
N GLU A 200 -19.12 9.30 16.67
CA GLU A 200 -19.56 8.70 15.41
C GLU A 200 -18.62 8.99 14.23
N MET A 201 -17.85 10.08 14.33
CA MET A 201 -16.84 10.44 13.34
C MET A 201 -15.51 9.70 13.54
N ALA A 202 -15.39 8.85 14.57
CA ALA A 202 -14.16 8.15 14.89
C ALA A 202 -14.00 6.84 14.10
N LEU A 203 -12.94 6.74 13.30
CA LEU A 203 -12.48 5.48 12.71
C LEU A 203 -11.24 4.96 13.45
N PRO A 204 -11.03 3.63 13.49
CA PRO A 204 -9.86 3.06 14.14
C PRO A 204 -8.56 3.49 13.45
N VAL A 205 -7.50 3.66 14.23
CA VAL A 205 -6.14 3.77 13.69
C VAL A 205 -5.74 2.43 13.09
N VAL A 206 -5.33 2.44 11.82
CA VAL A 206 -4.96 1.24 11.06
C VAL A 206 -3.63 1.44 10.36
N ASN A 207 -2.91 0.34 10.08
CA ASN A 207 -1.64 0.40 9.39
C ASN A 207 -1.83 0.58 7.87
N SER A 208 -2.36 1.71 7.43
CA SER A 208 -2.64 2.01 6.02
C SER A 208 -2.56 3.52 5.74
N PRO A 209 -2.10 3.93 4.55
CA PRO A 209 -2.13 5.34 4.13
C PRO A 209 -3.55 5.90 3.96
N ARG A 210 -4.59 5.05 4.00
CA ARG A 210 -6.01 5.45 3.92
C ARG A 210 -6.69 5.56 5.29
N ALA A 211 -5.93 5.47 6.39
CA ALA A 211 -6.49 5.56 7.74
C ALA A 211 -7.34 6.84 7.91
N GLY A 212 -8.59 6.69 8.34
CA GLY A 212 -9.52 7.80 8.57
C GLY A 212 -10.35 8.25 7.36
N ILE A 213 -10.12 7.68 6.17
CA ILE A 213 -10.80 8.09 4.93
C ILE A 213 -11.96 7.14 4.59
N CYS A 214 -13.09 7.69 4.12
CA CYS A 214 -14.23 6.97 3.54
C CYS A 214 -14.71 5.74 4.36
N GLY A 215 -14.73 5.83 5.69
CA GLY A 215 -15.19 4.72 6.53
C GLY A 215 -14.27 3.49 6.55
N TYR A 216 -13.02 3.62 6.06
CA TYR A 216 -12.04 2.55 6.00
C TYR A 216 -11.55 2.13 7.39
N THR A 217 -11.65 0.84 7.69
CA THR A 217 -11.32 0.26 9.00
C THR A 217 -10.16 -0.74 8.97
N GLY A 218 -9.40 -0.79 7.87
CA GLY A 218 -8.23 -1.66 7.76
C GLY A 218 -8.54 -3.12 7.41
N LYS A 219 -9.82 -3.46 7.24
CA LYS A 219 -10.29 -4.76 6.76
C LYS A 219 -11.17 -4.54 5.53
N PRO A 220 -11.13 -5.45 4.53
CA PRO A 220 -12.18 -5.50 3.52
C PRO A 220 -13.53 -5.63 4.22
N ARG A 221 -14.52 -4.84 3.79
CA ARG A 221 -15.91 -5.04 4.20
C ARG A 221 -16.50 -6.25 3.48
#